data_AF-A0A1Q6V468-F1
#
_entry.id   AF-A0A1Q6V468-F1
#
_cell.length_a   1.000
_cell.length_b   1.000
_cell.length_c   1.000
_cell.angle_alpha   90.00
_cell.angle_beta   90.00
_cell.angle_gamma   90.00
#
_symmetry.space_group_name_H-M   'P 1'
#
loop_
_entity.id
_entity.type
_entity.pdbx_description
1 polymer ?
#
loop_
_entity_poly.entity_id
_entity_poly.type
_entity_poly.pdbx_seq_one_letter_code
_entity_poly.pdbx_strand_id
1 'polypeptide(L)'
;MDLPIAGAFLTVGILLSVFYTVVPSPDLPAADNEIFGYYIVHEMPVVFRGLIIAGVFATMMGSTSAALNALATSFTKDFYLPYINRNATDQQAIRAARIATSVFGILMILVATMAANAVLQDAKLTIIPIAIGILGYTYGALLAVFLLGMLTRSRGRDEANVIAMILGITSVLILCKVALPAFDVGALLRGEFKHADWKFGWFMPDWWPKIAWPWFVCVGCLVTVAISILFRTPESQIATAGAHVRSTSDA
;
A
#
# COMPACT_ATOMS: atom_id res chain seq x y z
N MET A 1 16.83 12.14 0.50
CA MET A 1 16.59 13.47 1.10
C MET A 1 16.05 13.32 2.53
N ASP A 2 16.24 12.14 3.11
CA ASP A 2 15.54 11.65 4.30
C ASP A 2 16.37 11.80 5.57
N LEU A 3 17.69 11.98 5.43
CA LEU A 3 18.61 12.18 6.55
C LEU A 3 18.21 13.34 7.49
N PRO A 4 17.86 14.55 7.00
CA PRO A 4 17.46 15.63 7.91
C PRO A 4 16.13 15.34 8.61
N ILE A 5 15.18 14.69 7.92
CA ILE A 5 13.87 14.34 8.47
C ILE A 5 14.05 13.25 9.54
N ALA A 6 14.77 12.18 9.23
CA ALA A 6 15.08 11.12 10.17
C ALA A 6 15.86 11.65 11.39
N GLY A 7 16.83 12.55 11.17
CA GLY A 7 17.56 13.22 12.23
C GLY A 7 16.64 14.02 13.16
N ALA A 8 15.67 14.75 12.61
CA ALA A 8 14.68 15.48 13.41
C ALA A 8 13.81 14.52 14.24
N PHE A 9 13.27 13.46 13.64
CA PHE A 9 12.46 12.45 14.36
C PHE A 9 13.25 11.76 15.48
N LEU A 10 14.49 11.36 15.22
CA LEU A 10 15.35 10.73 16.22
C LEU A 10 15.67 11.71 17.36
N THR A 11 15.97 12.97 17.04
CA THR A 11 16.24 14.00 18.04
C THR A 11 15.03 14.23 18.93
N VAL A 12 13.84 14.35 18.34
CA VAL A 12 12.58 14.50 19.09
C VAL A 12 12.32 13.28 19.98
N GLY A 13 12.54 12.07 19.48
CA GLY A 13 12.38 10.85 20.28
C GLY A 13 13.32 10.78 21.48
N ILE A 14 14.61 11.14 21.29
CA ILE A 14 15.59 11.21 22.37
C ILE A 14 15.18 12.27 23.41
N LEU A 15 14.75 13.45 22.95
CA LEU A 15 14.31 14.52 23.84
C LEU A 15 13.09 14.12 24.67
N LEU A 16 12.10 13.44 24.07
CA LEU A 16 10.95 12.93 24.80
C LEU A 16 11.33 11.85 25.82
N SER A 17 12.24 10.95 25.46
CA SER A 17 12.78 9.95 26.39
C SER A 17 13.42 10.62 27.60
N VAL A 18 14.30 11.61 27.39
CA VAL A 18 14.92 12.36 28.48
C VAL A 18 13.87 13.15 29.29
N PHE A 19 12.90 13.78 28.62
CA PHE A 19 11.85 14.56 29.30
C PHE A 19 11.06 13.72 30.31
N TYR A 20 10.56 12.54 29.91
CA TYR A 20 9.78 11.68 30.81
C TYR A 20 10.62 10.97 31.87
N THR A 21 11.96 10.91 31.72
CA THR A 21 12.83 10.48 32.84
C THR A 21 12.95 11.54 33.94
N VAL A 22 12.79 12.83 33.59
CA VAL A 22 12.90 13.95 34.54
C VAL A 22 11.53 14.34 35.10
N VAL A 23 10.47 14.26 34.30
CA VAL A 23 9.09 14.57 34.66
C VAL A 23 8.22 13.33 34.42
N PRO A 24 8.16 12.38 35.38
CA PRO A 24 7.34 11.19 35.24
C PRO A 24 5.85 11.55 35.23
N SER A 25 5.13 11.17 34.18
CA SER A 25 3.67 11.26 34.13
C SER A 25 3.04 9.92 34.55
N PRO A 26 2.05 9.91 35.47
CA PRO A 26 1.37 8.68 35.88
C PRO A 26 0.58 8.00 34.75
N ASP A 27 0.12 8.79 33.77
CA ASP A 27 -0.77 8.35 32.69
C ASP A 27 -0.01 8.15 31.36
N LEU A 28 1.29 7.86 31.40
CA LEU A 28 2.07 7.64 30.19
C LEU A 28 1.53 6.42 29.41
N PRO A 29 1.26 6.55 28.10
CA PRO A 29 0.80 5.41 27.30
C PRO A 29 1.80 4.26 27.32
N ALA A 30 1.28 3.02 27.38
CA ALA A 30 2.09 1.82 27.34
C ALA A 30 2.70 1.54 25.95
N ALA A 31 2.15 2.15 24.89
CA ALA A 31 2.61 2.00 23.52
C ALA A 31 3.55 3.15 23.13
N ASP A 32 4.78 2.82 22.75
CA ASP A 32 5.81 3.81 22.38
C ASP A 32 5.34 4.78 21.27
N ASN A 33 4.51 4.30 20.35
CA ASN A 33 3.99 5.07 19.23
C ASN A 33 2.99 6.17 19.63
N GLU A 34 2.43 6.11 20.85
CA GLU A 34 1.43 7.07 21.35
C GLU A 34 2.05 8.19 22.19
N ILE A 35 3.29 8.02 22.66
CA ILE A 35 3.98 8.97 23.55
C ILE A 35 4.11 10.36 22.91
N PHE A 36 4.42 10.42 21.62
CA PHE A 36 4.51 11.69 20.89
C PHE A 36 3.16 12.42 20.83
N GLY A 37 2.07 11.67 20.58
CA GLY A 37 0.71 12.22 20.59
C GLY A 37 0.29 12.70 21.99
N TYR A 38 0.61 11.92 23.02
CA TYR A 38 0.33 12.27 24.41
C TYR A 38 1.02 13.59 24.81
N TYR A 39 2.29 13.77 24.45
CA TYR A 39 3.03 15.00 24.72
C TYR A 39 2.40 16.22 24.03
N ILE A 40 1.98 16.11 22.76
CA ILE A 40 1.31 17.21 22.05
C ILE A 40 0.03 17.63 22.75
N VAL A 41 -0.75 16.66 23.26
CA VAL A 41 -2.06 16.95 23.86
C VAL A 41 -1.93 17.54 25.26
N HIS A 42 -1.04 17.00 26.10
CA HIS A 42 -1.00 17.29 27.54
C HIS A 42 0.06 18.32 27.94
N GLU A 43 1.23 18.32 27.29
CA GLU A 43 2.39 19.11 27.74
C GLU A 43 2.60 20.39 26.92
N MET A 44 2.11 20.43 25.67
CA MET A 44 2.34 21.59 24.81
C MET A 44 1.43 22.79 25.12
N PRO A 45 1.94 24.04 24.98
CA PRO A 45 1.12 25.24 25.09
C PRO A 45 -0.01 25.25 24.07
N VAL A 46 -1.15 25.83 24.45
CA VAL A 46 -2.40 25.84 23.69
C VAL A 46 -2.25 26.24 22.21
N VAL A 47 -1.41 27.24 21.92
CA VAL A 47 -1.19 27.74 20.56
C VAL A 47 -0.48 26.71 19.69
N PHE A 48 0.63 26.14 20.18
CA PHE A 48 1.42 25.16 19.42
C PHE A 48 0.68 23.83 19.28
N ARG A 49 -0.03 23.40 20.32
CA ARG A 49 -0.91 22.22 20.26
C ARG A 49 -1.94 22.35 19.15
N GLY A 50 -2.66 23.47 19.09
CA GLY A 50 -3.66 23.72 18.05
C GLY A 50 -3.05 23.74 16.65
N LEU A 51 -1.90 24.41 16.48
CA LEU A 51 -1.21 24.50 15.20
C LEU A 51 -0.73 23.13 14.69
N ILE A 52 -0.14 22.32 15.57
CA ILE A 52 0.36 20.99 15.20
C ILE A 52 -0.79 20.07 14.84
N ILE A 53 -1.86 20.02 15.65
CA ILE A 53 -3.03 19.20 15.37
C ILE A 53 -3.66 19.61 14.04
N ALA A 54 -3.82 20.92 13.80
CA ALA A 54 -4.33 21.43 12.53
C ALA A 54 -3.43 21.04 11.33
N GLY A 55 -2.11 21.13 11.49
CA GLY A 55 -1.16 20.73 10.44
C GLY A 55 -1.19 19.22 10.13
N VAL A 56 -1.35 18.38 11.16
CA VAL A 56 -1.51 16.94 11.00
C VAL A 56 -2.78 16.63 10.21
N PHE A 57 -3.93 17.21 10.60
CA PHE A 57 -5.18 17.04 9.86
C PHE A 57 -5.09 17.56 8.43
N ALA A 58 -4.48 18.73 8.20
CA ALA A 58 -4.31 19.29 6.86
C ALA A 58 -3.48 18.36 5.95
N THR A 59 -2.38 17.80 6.49
CA THR A 59 -1.52 16.85 5.78
C THR A 59 -2.28 15.56 5.44
N MET A 60 -3.01 15.01 6.41
CA MET A 60 -3.84 13.82 6.22
C MET A 60 -4.90 14.05 5.15
N MET A 61 -5.67 15.15 5.22
CA MET A 61 -6.72 15.48 4.24
C MET A 61 -6.18 15.58 2.82
N GLY A 62 -4.99 16.18 2.64
CA GLY A 62 -4.33 16.25 1.33
C GLY A 62 -4.03 14.87 0.74
N SER A 63 -3.41 13.99 1.54
CA SER A 63 -3.09 12.62 1.10
C SER A 63 -4.33 11.76 0.83
N THR A 64 -5.36 11.86 1.67
CA THR A 64 -6.62 11.13 1.50
C THR A 64 -7.38 11.57 0.26
N SER A 65 -7.43 12.88 -0.02
CA SER A 65 -8.07 13.42 -1.22
C SER A 65 -7.35 12.94 -2.49
N ALA A 66 -6.02 12.98 -2.51
CA ALA A 66 -5.23 12.49 -3.62
C ALA A 66 -5.45 10.97 -3.86
N ALA A 67 -5.47 10.17 -2.79
CA ALA A 67 -5.73 8.73 -2.88
C ALA A 67 -7.13 8.40 -3.41
N LEU A 68 -8.18 9.07 -2.90
CA LEU A 68 -9.55 8.89 -3.37
C LEU A 68 -9.72 9.29 -4.84
N ASN A 69 -9.08 10.39 -5.24
CA ASN A 69 -9.12 10.85 -6.64
C ASN A 69 -8.40 9.86 -7.57
N ALA A 70 -7.24 9.34 -7.16
CA ALA A 70 -6.51 8.33 -7.92
C ALA A 70 -7.34 7.03 -8.08
N LEU A 71 -7.96 6.55 -7.01
CA LEU A 71 -8.83 5.36 -7.03
C LEU A 71 -10.05 5.56 -7.92
N ALA A 72 -10.75 6.70 -7.80
CA ALA A 72 -11.92 7.01 -8.63
C ALA A 72 -11.56 7.12 -10.11
N THR A 73 -10.40 7.71 -10.41
CA THR A 73 -9.90 7.85 -11.78
C THR A 73 -9.50 6.50 -12.37
N SER A 74 -8.74 5.70 -11.62
CA SER A 74 -8.35 4.34 -12.06
C SER A 74 -9.59 3.46 -12.24
N PHE A 75 -10.55 3.47 -11.30
CA PHE A 75 -11.80 2.74 -11.50
C PHE A 75 -12.55 3.18 -12.76
N THR A 76 -12.64 4.49 -13.00
CA THR A 76 -13.40 5.02 -14.13
C THR A 76 -12.72 4.72 -15.47
N LYS A 77 -11.40 4.92 -15.56
CA LYS A 77 -10.64 4.73 -16.80
C LYS A 77 -10.30 3.27 -17.10
N ASP A 78 -10.03 2.47 -16.06
CA ASP A 78 -9.56 1.10 -16.23
C ASP A 78 -10.72 0.10 -16.23
N PHE A 79 -11.83 0.40 -15.52
CA PHE A 79 -12.96 -0.51 -15.40
C PHE A 79 -14.24 0.02 -16.06
N TYR A 80 -14.69 1.23 -15.69
CA TYR A 80 -15.99 1.74 -16.13
C TYR A 80 -16.04 1.98 -17.65
N LEU A 81 -15.09 2.75 -18.20
CA LEU A 81 -15.07 3.06 -19.63
C LEU A 81 -14.81 1.80 -20.48
N PRO A 82 -13.84 0.91 -20.19
CA PRO A 82 -13.56 -0.19 -21.11
C PRO A 82 -14.59 -1.32 -21.04
N TYR A 83 -15.14 -1.62 -19.86
CA TYR A 83 -15.93 -2.84 -19.62
C TYR A 83 -17.40 -2.59 -19.27
N ILE A 84 -17.76 -1.46 -18.66
CA ILE A 84 -19.14 -1.18 -18.23
C ILE A 84 -19.89 -0.35 -19.26
N ASN A 85 -19.31 0.77 -19.69
CA ASN A 85 -19.92 1.67 -20.67
C ASN A 85 -18.87 2.33 -21.58
N ARG A 86 -18.59 1.66 -22.70
CA ARG A 86 -17.58 2.06 -23.69
C ARG A 86 -17.90 3.34 -24.46
N ASN A 87 -19.18 3.69 -24.56
CA ASN A 87 -19.65 4.89 -25.24
C ASN A 87 -20.19 5.91 -24.23
N ALA A 88 -19.69 5.90 -22.99
CA ALA A 88 -20.13 6.84 -21.98
C ALA A 88 -19.85 8.27 -22.41
N THR A 89 -20.82 9.16 -22.20
CA THR A 89 -20.57 10.60 -22.36
C THR A 89 -19.71 11.13 -21.21
N ASP A 90 -19.05 12.27 -21.40
CA ASP A 90 -18.23 12.91 -20.36
C ASP A 90 -19.01 13.10 -19.04
N GLN A 91 -20.29 13.46 -19.15
CA GLN A 91 -21.16 13.62 -17.98
C GLN A 91 -21.41 12.29 -17.25
N GLN A 92 -21.55 11.18 -17.98
CA GLN A 92 -21.67 9.85 -17.39
C GLN A 92 -20.36 9.39 -16.75
N ALA A 93 -19.22 9.68 -17.37
CA ALA A 93 -17.90 9.38 -16.81
C ALA A 93 -17.64 10.15 -15.50
N ILE A 94 -17.97 11.45 -15.46
CA ILE A 94 -17.87 12.27 -14.24
C ILE A 94 -18.81 11.74 -13.15
N ARG A 95 -20.03 11.32 -13.51
CA ARG A 95 -20.98 10.73 -12.55
C ARG A 95 -20.44 9.42 -11.98
N ALA A 96 -19.88 8.55 -12.82
CA ALA A 96 -19.25 7.31 -12.39
C ALA A 96 -18.06 7.57 -11.45
N ALA A 97 -17.19 8.53 -11.78
CA ALA A 97 -16.09 8.93 -10.92
C ALA A 97 -16.58 9.43 -9.54
N ARG A 98 -17.63 10.27 -9.50
CA ARG A 98 -18.21 10.77 -8.24
C ARG A 98 -18.80 9.64 -7.39
N ILE A 99 -19.49 8.68 -8.02
CA ILE A 99 -20.02 7.50 -7.32
C ILE A 99 -18.87 6.65 -6.78
N ALA A 100 -17.83 6.42 -7.57
CA ALA A 100 -16.64 5.68 -7.17
C ALA A 100 -15.95 6.35 -5.98
N THR A 101 -15.77 7.68 -5.99
CA THR A 101 -15.24 8.44 -4.85
C THR A 101 -16.06 8.20 -3.58
N SER A 102 -17.39 8.25 -3.65
CA SER A 102 -18.26 7.98 -2.50
C SER A 102 -18.12 6.54 -2.00
N VAL A 103 -18.11 5.55 -2.91
CA VAL A 103 -17.96 4.13 -2.55
C VAL A 103 -16.61 3.88 -1.88
N PHE A 104 -15.51 4.35 -2.47
CA PHE A 104 -14.17 4.19 -1.88
C PHE A 104 -14.02 4.97 -0.57
N GLY A 105 -14.67 6.13 -0.43
CA GLY A 105 -14.71 6.87 0.83
C GLY A 105 -15.39 6.08 1.95
N ILE A 106 -16.55 5.47 1.67
CA ILE A 106 -17.24 4.60 2.63
C ILE A 106 -16.38 3.39 2.99
N LEU A 107 -15.74 2.75 2.01
CA LEU A 107 -14.84 1.62 2.24
C LEU A 107 -13.62 2.03 3.10
N MET A 108 -13.02 3.19 2.86
CA MET A 108 -11.93 3.71 3.69
C MET A 108 -12.39 3.95 5.13
N ILE A 109 -13.58 4.53 5.35
CA ILE A 109 -14.13 4.74 6.70
C ILE A 109 -14.35 3.39 7.41
N LEU A 110 -14.87 2.39 6.70
CA LEU A 110 -15.10 1.05 7.25
C LEU A 110 -13.78 0.41 7.68
N VAL A 111 -12.77 0.39 6.79
CA VAL A 111 -11.44 -0.17 7.10
C VAL A 111 -10.76 0.60 8.23
N ALA A 112 -10.83 1.94 8.22
CA ALA A 112 -10.27 2.77 9.29
C ALA A 112 -10.94 2.48 10.65
N THR A 113 -12.26 2.28 10.67
CA THR A 113 -13.01 1.94 11.89
C THR A 113 -12.62 0.54 12.39
N MET A 114 -12.46 -0.43 11.50
CA MET A 114 -11.99 -1.77 11.87
C MET A 114 -10.57 -1.73 12.44
N ALA A 115 -9.67 -0.98 11.81
CA ALA A 115 -8.30 -0.82 12.28
C ALA A 115 -8.24 -0.11 13.65
N ALA A 116 -9.05 0.93 13.84
CA ALA A 116 -9.16 1.62 15.13
C ALA A 116 -9.64 0.67 16.25
N ASN A 117 -10.67 -0.14 15.98
CA ASN A 117 -11.14 -1.14 16.94
C ASN A 117 -10.07 -2.20 17.26
N ALA A 118 -9.28 -2.63 16.27
CA ALA A 118 -8.21 -3.59 16.49
C ALA A 118 -7.10 -3.02 17.41
N VAL A 119 -6.69 -1.77 17.19
CA VAL A 119 -5.70 -1.10 18.04
C VAL A 119 -6.20 -0.90 19.47
N LEU A 120 -7.49 -0.62 19.66
CA LEU A 120 -8.09 -0.50 21.00
C LEU A 120 -8.07 -1.84 21.77
N GLN A 121 -8.13 -2.97 21.08
CA GLN A 121 -8.10 -4.31 21.70
C GLN A 121 -6.68 -4.78 22.01
N ASP A 122 -5.71 -4.40 21.18
CA ASP A 122 -4.29 -4.70 21.40
C ASP A 122 -3.43 -3.49 21.02
N ALA A 123 -3.06 -2.70 22.03
CA ALA A 123 -2.26 -1.49 21.87
C ALA A 123 -0.85 -1.73 21.29
N LYS A 124 -0.39 -3.00 21.23
CA LYS A 124 0.89 -3.35 20.59
C LYS A 124 0.76 -3.52 19.08
N LEU A 125 -0.46 -3.62 18.54
CA LEU A 125 -0.69 -3.70 17.10
C LEU A 125 -0.35 -2.36 16.45
N THR A 126 0.73 -2.36 15.69
CA THR A 126 1.10 -1.21 14.86
C THR A 126 0.54 -1.39 13.46
N ILE A 127 -0.26 -0.42 12.97
CA ILE A 127 -0.87 -0.46 11.62
C ILE A 127 0.18 -0.19 10.52
N ILE A 128 1.24 0.57 10.85
CA ILE A 128 2.26 1.02 9.89
C ILE A 128 2.92 -0.17 9.13
N PRO A 129 3.42 -1.24 9.79
CA PRO A 129 3.94 -2.42 9.10
C PRO A 129 2.95 -3.10 8.17
N ILE A 130 1.65 -3.07 8.47
CA ILE A 130 0.60 -3.66 7.64
C ILE A 130 0.47 -2.84 6.35
N ALA A 131 0.34 -1.52 6.47
CA ALA A 131 0.21 -0.60 5.34
C ALA A 131 1.44 -0.64 4.42
N ILE A 132 2.64 -0.58 5.00
CA ILE A 132 3.90 -0.64 4.28
C ILE A 132 4.13 -2.05 3.69
N GLY A 133 3.71 -3.09 4.41
CA GLY A 133 3.74 -4.48 3.96
C GLY A 133 3.11 -4.69 2.59
N ILE A 134 1.89 -4.18 2.38
CA ILE A 134 1.11 -4.33 1.14
C ILE A 134 1.92 -3.85 -0.09
N LEU A 135 2.65 -2.75 0.06
CA LEU A 135 3.52 -2.22 -1.00
C LEU A 135 4.66 -3.20 -1.31
N GLY A 136 5.29 -3.76 -0.28
CA GLY A 136 6.40 -4.69 -0.41
C GLY A 136 6.07 -5.94 -1.23
N TYR A 137 4.85 -6.47 -1.11
CA TYR A 137 4.44 -7.70 -1.81
C TYR A 137 3.96 -7.44 -3.25
N THR A 138 3.42 -6.26 -3.54
CA THR A 138 2.74 -5.95 -4.82
C THR A 138 3.60 -5.13 -5.78
N TYR A 139 4.40 -4.18 -5.27
CA TYR A 139 5.16 -3.26 -6.12
C TYR A 139 6.26 -3.95 -6.91
N GLY A 140 6.83 -5.05 -6.39
CA GLY A 140 7.86 -5.82 -7.10
C GLY A 140 7.36 -6.33 -8.46
N ALA A 141 6.17 -6.91 -8.50
CA ALA A 141 5.57 -7.44 -9.72
C ALA A 141 5.19 -6.34 -10.73
N LEU A 142 4.67 -5.20 -10.24
CA LEU A 142 4.35 -4.04 -11.08
C LEU A 142 5.62 -3.42 -11.69
N LEU A 143 6.66 -3.25 -10.87
CA LEU A 143 7.96 -2.74 -11.30
C LEU A 143 8.58 -3.63 -12.38
N ALA A 144 8.48 -4.96 -12.24
CA ALA A 144 9.00 -5.90 -13.22
C ALA A 144 8.38 -5.73 -14.61
N VAL A 145 7.04 -5.69 -14.71
CA VAL A 145 6.36 -5.55 -16.00
C VAL A 145 6.63 -4.18 -16.60
N PHE A 146 6.68 -3.13 -15.79
CA PHE A 146 7.04 -1.79 -16.23
C PHE A 146 8.48 -1.73 -16.79
N LEU A 147 9.46 -2.29 -16.06
CA LEU A 147 10.84 -2.38 -16.52
C LEU A 147 10.98 -3.22 -17.79
N LEU A 148 10.24 -4.32 -17.89
CA LEU A 148 10.26 -5.17 -19.08
C LEU A 148 9.75 -4.43 -20.30
N GLY A 149 8.63 -3.72 -20.19
CA GLY A 149 8.06 -2.90 -21.27
C GLY A 149 8.95 -1.72 -21.67
N MET A 150 9.69 -1.15 -20.72
CA MET A 150 10.63 -0.05 -20.97
C MET A 150 11.93 -0.53 -21.63
N LEU A 151 12.52 -1.63 -21.14
CA LEU A 151 13.85 -2.09 -21.54
C LEU A 151 13.81 -3.08 -22.71
N THR A 152 12.66 -3.72 -22.98
CA THR A 152 12.55 -4.77 -24.00
C THR A 152 11.42 -4.49 -24.99
N ARG A 153 11.73 -4.45 -26.29
CA ARG A 153 10.72 -4.24 -27.36
C ARG A 153 9.96 -5.50 -27.80
N SER A 154 10.45 -6.68 -27.46
CA SER A 154 9.98 -7.95 -28.04
C SER A 154 9.59 -9.02 -27.04
N ARG A 155 9.65 -8.74 -25.73
CA ARG A 155 9.39 -9.69 -24.65
C ARG A 155 8.34 -9.12 -23.69
N GLY A 156 7.54 -10.01 -23.11
CA GLY A 156 6.41 -9.65 -22.25
C GLY A 156 5.10 -9.65 -23.04
N ARG A 157 4.48 -10.83 -23.15
CA ARG A 157 3.11 -10.99 -23.65
C ARG A 157 2.13 -10.63 -22.52
N ASP A 158 1.07 -9.87 -22.81
CA ASP A 158 0.14 -9.38 -21.78
C ASP A 158 -0.43 -10.48 -20.88
N GLU A 159 -0.93 -11.57 -21.48
CA GLU A 159 -1.47 -12.72 -20.74
C GLU A 159 -0.41 -13.38 -19.84
N ALA A 160 0.83 -13.50 -20.34
CA ALA A 160 1.94 -14.07 -19.59
C ALA A 160 2.38 -13.14 -18.46
N ASN A 161 2.32 -11.82 -18.65
CA ASN A 161 2.64 -10.83 -17.63
C ASN A 161 1.67 -10.91 -16.45
N VAL A 162 0.37 -11.11 -16.69
CA VAL A 162 -0.61 -11.30 -15.59
C VAL A 162 -0.24 -12.53 -14.75
N ILE A 163 0.07 -13.66 -15.39
CA ILE A 163 0.48 -14.89 -14.70
C ILE A 163 1.80 -14.68 -13.95
N ALA A 164 2.79 -14.03 -14.59
CA ALA A 164 4.08 -13.73 -13.98
C ALA A 164 3.97 -12.78 -12.78
N MET A 165 3.02 -11.84 -12.79
CA MET A 165 2.74 -10.97 -11.65
C MET A 165 2.13 -11.76 -10.49
N ILE A 166 1.15 -12.64 -10.75
CA ILE A 166 0.54 -13.49 -9.71
C ILE A 166 1.60 -14.42 -9.09
N LEU A 167 2.44 -15.04 -9.93
CA LEU A 167 3.53 -15.90 -9.47
C LEU A 167 4.62 -15.11 -8.73
N GLY A 168 4.93 -13.89 -9.16
CA GLY A 168 5.84 -12.99 -8.45
C GLY A 168 5.35 -12.64 -7.05
N ILE A 169 4.11 -12.18 -6.92
CA ILE A 169 3.49 -11.89 -5.62
C ILE A 169 3.46 -13.14 -4.75
N THR A 170 3.04 -14.28 -5.30
CA THR A 170 2.99 -15.57 -4.58
C THR A 170 4.38 -16.00 -4.11
N SER A 171 5.41 -15.81 -4.94
CA SER A 171 6.79 -16.12 -4.58
C SER A 171 7.26 -15.27 -3.41
N VAL A 172 6.91 -13.99 -3.35
CA VAL A 172 7.26 -13.14 -2.19
C VAL A 172 6.57 -13.67 -0.94
N LEU A 173 5.28 -13.95 -1.00
CA LEU A 173 4.52 -14.47 0.16
C LEU A 173 5.14 -15.76 0.71
N ILE A 174 5.52 -16.69 -0.18
CA ILE A 174 6.10 -17.98 0.21
C ILE A 174 7.56 -17.83 0.64
N LEU A 175 8.43 -17.29 -0.23
CA LEU A 175 9.89 -17.23 -0.01
C LEU A 175 10.25 -16.32 1.15
N CYS A 176 9.44 -15.29 1.42
CA CYS A 176 9.70 -14.36 2.52
C CYS A 176 8.95 -14.73 3.81
N LYS A 177 8.27 -15.89 3.85
CA LYS A 177 7.50 -16.38 5.01
C LYS A 177 6.56 -15.31 5.58
N VAL A 178 5.81 -14.66 4.71
CA VAL A 178 4.98 -13.50 5.09
C VAL A 178 3.81 -13.96 5.94
N ALA A 179 3.64 -13.34 7.11
CA ALA A 179 2.42 -13.46 7.91
C ALA A 179 1.51 -12.28 7.55
N LEU A 180 0.39 -12.56 6.88
CA LEU A 180 -0.63 -11.54 6.64
C LEU A 180 -1.62 -11.56 7.82
N PRO A 181 -1.75 -10.45 8.57
CA PRO A 181 -2.81 -10.32 9.56
C PRO A 181 -4.14 -10.27 8.81
N ALA A 182 -4.93 -11.33 8.94
CA ALA A 182 -6.18 -11.49 8.23
C ALA A 182 -7.30 -11.91 9.19
N PHE A 183 -8.49 -12.07 8.64
CA PHE A 183 -9.62 -12.69 9.35
C PHE A 183 -9.61 -14.19 9.07
N ASP A 184 -9.98 -14.99 10.05
CA ASP A 184 -10.21 -16.41 9.83
C ASP A 184 -11.39 -16.56 8.86
N VAL A 185 -11.13 -17.05 7.64
CA VAL A 185 -12.15 -17.26 6.60
C VAL A 185 -13.25 -18.19 7.12
N GLY A 186 -12.89 -19.18 7.94
CA GLY A 186 -13.85 -20.12 8.52
C GLY A 186 -14.76 -19.46 9.56
N ALA A 187 -14.21 -18.57 10.39
CA ALA A 187 -14.99 -17.78 11.33
C ALA A 187 -15.85 -16.73 10.61
N LEU A 188 -15.30 -16.09 9.58
CA LEU A 188 -16.00 -15.10 8.74
C LEU A 188 -17.23 -15.71 8.06
N LEU A 189 -17.10 -16.93 7.51
CA LEU A 189 -18.22 -17.68 6.91
C LEU A 189 -19.29 -18.09 7.95
N ARG A 190 -18.93 -18.13 9.24
CA ARG A 190 -19.84 -18.38 10.37
C ARG A 190 -20.35 -17.10 11.04
N GLY A 191 -20.03 -15.93 10.51
CA GLY A 191 -20.43 -14.63 11.06
C GLY A 191 -19.60 -14.16 12.27
N GLU A 192 -18.49 -14.82 12.58
CA GLU A 192 -17.59 -14.46 13.68
C GLU A 192 -16.34 -13.73 13.16
N PHE A 193 -16.08 -12.52 13.65
CA PHE A 193 -14.85 -11.78 13.36
C PHE A 193 -13.73 -12.23 14.29
N LYS A 194 -13.00 -13.28 13.90
CA LYS A 194 -11.79 -13.74 14.61
C LYS A 194 -10.53 -13.37 13.82
N HIS A 195 -9.57 -12.76 14.52
CA HIS A 195 -8.26 -12.43 13.97
C HIS A 195 -7.45 -13.72 13.76
N ALA A 196 -6.85 -13.87 12.58
CA ALA A 196 -5.99 -15.00 12.26
C ALA A 196 -4.82 -14.57 11.35
N ASP A 197 -3.62 -14.98 11.73
CA ASP A 197 -2.42 -14.76 10.91
C ASP A 197 -2.33 -15.82 9.82
N TRP A 198 -2.47 -15.40 8.57
CA TRP A 198 -2.21 -16.27 7.43
C TRP A 198 -0.70 -16.35 7.22
N LYS A 199 -0.11 -17.44 7.70
CA LYS A 199 1.33 -17.71 7.59
C LYS A 199 1.63 -18.38 6.26
N PHE A 200 2.07 -17.57 5.29
CA PHE A 200 2.59 -18.09 4.03
C PHE A 200 4.00 -18.65 4.25
N GLY A 201 4.35 -19.71 3.51
CA GLY A 201 5.65 -20.38 3.66
C GLY A 201 5.80 -21.25 4.92
N TRP A 202 4.69 -21.67 5.55
CA TRP A 202 4.70 -22.59 6.71
C TRP A 202 5.41 -23.92 6.44
N PHE A 203 5.47 -24.35 5.18
CA PHE A 203 6.13 -25.57 4.74
C PHE A 203 7.62 -25.40 4.43
N MET A 204 8.15 -24.17 4.50
CA MET A 204 9.56 -23.93 4.22
C MET A 204 10.44 -24.47 5.34
N PRO A 205 11.59 -25.09 5.01
CA PRO A 205 12.51 -25.58 6.02
C PRO A 205 12.99 -24.50 7.00
N ASP A 206 13.36 -24.93 8.19
CA ASP A 206 13.87 -24.04 9.24
C ASP A 206 15.19 -23.35 8.87
N TRP A 207 15.99 -23.98 8.00
CA TRP A 207 17.24 -23.40 7.49
C TRP A 207 17.01 -22.22 6.52
N TRP A 208 15.80 -22.02 6.02
CA TRP A 208 15.51 -20.94 5.09
C TRP A 208 15.51 -19.58 5.82
N PRO A 209 16.36 -18.62 5.40
CA PRO A 209 16.56 -17.37 6.10
C PRO A 209 15.30 -16.49 6.09
N LYS A 210 15.09 -15.73 7.17
CA LYS A 210 14.07 -14.69 7.21
C LYS A 210 14.54 -13.51 6.36
N ILE A 211 13.97 -13.40 5.16
CA ILE A 211 14.25 -12.29 4.24
C ILE A 211 13.68 -11.00 4.86
N ALA A 212 14.48 -9.94 4.89
CA ALA A 212 14.05 -8.65 5.42
C ALA A 212 13.10 -7.93 4.43
N TRP A 213 12.14 -7.18 4.96
CA TRP A 213 11.08 -6.50 4.20
C TRP A 213 11.54 -5.70 2.96
N PRO A 214 12.68 -4.95 2.98
CA PRO A 214 13.14 -4.22 1.81
C PRO A 214 13.43 -5.10 0.57
N TRP A 215 13.75 -6.37 0.78
CA TRP A 215 14.06 -7.31 -0.30
C TRP A 215 12.82 -7.90 -0.96
N PHE A 216 11.62 -7.68 -0.41
CA PHE A 216 10.38 -8.25 -0.96
C PHE A 216 10.11 -7.75 -2.37
N VAL A 217 10.33 -6.45 -2.60
CA VAL A 217 10.20 -5.82 -3.92
C VAL A 217 11.20 -6.42 -4.90
N CYS A 218 12.45 -6.64 -4.48
CA CYS A 218 13.48 -7.23 -5.32
C CYS A 218 13.15 -8.68 -5.71
N VAL A 219 12.72 -9.51 -4.74
CA VAL A 219 12.34 -10.90 -4.99
C VAL A 219 11.17 -10.98 -5.96
N GLY A 220 10.10 -10.22 -5.70
CA GLY A 220 8.92 -10.19 -6.57
C GLY A 220 9.28 -9.72 -7.98
N CYS A 221 10.11 -8.68 -8.09
CA CYS A 221 10.56 -8.16 -9.37
C CYS A 221 11.37 -9.20 -10.17
N LEU A 222 12.37 -9.82 -9.54
CA LEU A 222 13.22 -10.82 -10.20
C LEU A 222 12.42 -12.02 -10.70
N VAL A 223 11.50 -12.54 -9.88
CA VAL A 223 10.66 -13.68 -10.27
C VAL A 223 9.73 -13.31 -11.43
N THR A 224 9.07 -12.15 -11.37
CA THR A 224 8.19 -11.70 -12.45
C THR A 224 8.97 -11.47 -13.75
N VAL A 225 10.13 -10.80 -13.70
CA VAL A 225 10.98 -10.61 -14.89
C VAL A 225 11.46 -11.95 -15.46
N ALA A 226 11.93 -12.87 -14.60
CA ALA A 226 12.43 -14.17 -15.03
C ALA A 226 11.37 -15.00 -15.76
N ILE A 227 10.10 -14.90 -15.37
CA ILE A 227 8.99 -15.57 -16.04
C ILE A 227 8.61 -14.82 -17.32
N SER A 228 8.40 -13.51 -17.23
CA SER A 228 7.91 -12.70 -18.35
C SER A 228 8.87 -12.62 -19.54
N ILE A 229 10.19 -12.66 -19.30
CA ILE A 229 11.19 -12.59 -20.38
C ILE A 229 11.19 -13.82 -21.30
N LEU A 230 10.69 -14.96 -20.81
CA LEU A 230 10.60 -16.21 -21.56
C LEU A 230 9.54 -16.14 -22.66
N PHE A 231 8.54 -15.26 -22.51
CA PHE A 231 7.44 -15.12 -23.45
C PHE A 231 7.66 -13.94 -24.39
N ARG A 232 7.64 -14.22 -25.69
CA ARG A 232 7.78 -13.20 -26.74
C ARG A 232 6.46 -12.46 -26.95
N THR A 233 6.54 -11.15 -27.11
CA THR A 233 5.39 -10.30 -27.43
C THR A 233 4.92 -10.60 -28.86
N PRO A 234 3.62 -10.86 -29.09
CA PRO A 234 3.07 -11.05 -30.43
C PRO A 234 3.32 -9.84 -31.35
N GLU A 235 3.58 -10.09 -32.64
CA GLU A 235 3.84 -9.03 -33.62
C GLU A 235 2.68 -8.04 -33.77
N SER A 236 1.44 -8.52 -33.58
CA SER A 236 0.24 -7.67 -33.59
C SER A 236 0.31 -6.58 -32.51
N GLN A 237 0.75 -6.92 -31.29
CA GLN A 237 0.87 -5.97 -30.19
C GLN A 237 1.99 -4.96 -30.43
N ILE A 238 3.12 -5.42 -31.00
CA ILE A 238 4.23 -4.54 -31.38
C ILE A 238 3.79 -3.55 -32.47
N ALA A 239 3.01 -4.01 -33.45
CA ALA A 239 2.47 -3.16 -34.51
C ALA A 239 1.49 -2.11 -33.97
N THR A 240 0.57 -2.49 -33.07
CA THR A 240 -0.35 -1.55 -32.42
C THR A 240 0.40 -0.51 -31.58
N ALA A 241 1.39 -0.92 -30.79
CA ALA A 241 2.22 -0.01 -30.02
C ALA A 241 2.98 0.97 -30.93
N GLY A 242 3.55 0.48 -32.03
CA GLY A 242 4.22 1.31 -33.03
C GLY A 242 3.28 2.32 -33.72
N ALA A 243 2.03 1.94 -33.98
CA ALA A 243 1.03 2.84 -34.55
C ALA A 243 0.68 3.98 -33.59
N HIS A 244 0.55 3.69 -32.28
CA HIS A 244 0.31 4.72 -31.27
C HIS A 244 1.45 5.73 -31.17
N VAL A 245 2.71 5.27 -31.14
CA VAL A 245 3.88 6.17 -31.09
C VAL A 245 3.93 7.12 -32.29
N ARG A 246 3.58 6.63 -33.49
CA ARG A 246 3.50 7.47 -34.70
C ARG A 246 2.40 8.52 -34.58
N SER A 247 1.20 8.12 -34.15
CA SER A 247 0.08 9.06 -33.98
C SER A 247 0.34 10.18 -32.96
N THR A 248 1.17 9.93 -31.94
CA THR A 248 1.57 10.93 -30.95
C THR A 248 2.77 11.78 -31.38
N SER A 249 3.54 11.34 -32.38
CA SER A 249 4.66 12.10 -32.92
C SER A 249 4.23 13.07 -34.02
N ASP A 250 3.08 12.81 -34.63
CA ASP A 250 2.50 13.63 -35.71
C ASP A 250 1.50 14.70 -35.19
N ALA A 251 1.26 14.74 -33.87
CA ALA A 251 0.36 15.67 -33.16
C ALA A 251 1.16 16.66 -32.31
#